data_AF-A0A7C8QG10-F1
#
_entry.id   AF-A0A7C8QG10-F1
#
_cell.length_a   1.000
_cell.length_b   1.000
_cell.length_c   1.000
_cell.angle_alpha   90.00
_cell.angle_beta   90.00
_cell.angle_gamma   90.00
#
_symmetry.space_group_name_H-M   'P 1'
#
loop_
_entity.id
_entity.type
_entity.pdbx_description
1 polymer ?
#
loop_
_entity_poly.entity_id
_entity_poly.type
_entity_poly.pdbx_seq_one_letter_code
_entity_poly.pdbx_strand_id
1 'polypeptide(L)'
;MMCIVTEMAPVLGNGTQTAFYEDDSVLYVSLHRFEGGTFYPPYPDGDLTYCGEGGGLGYNVNIPWATGGIRDADYIYAFQRVVMPIAYEYQPDLVIISAGFDAAAGDKIGECFVTPAGYAHMTHMLMSLANGRVAVCLEGGYNLNSISNSALAVARTLMGEPPEPLHDVHASPKVAEVVNQVIIQQSQYWKCMEYKSINNRLSANKIKARRLHDIIRQYQARALFDNHGIAPLLVVRPSQLASPTFEDQVLATPNYDKADTLIVIVHDSADLLGVPEPGKDTIQTHNSFVMDSAKVFIEWAVNATFGVIDVNVPKYVTPDDEDDSQGVGNSGVNDDTNTLMLQLWDNYIDLSDADKIVFIGIGEGYRNVLNLISLRDCVNRVVACISFISRMPLCAVNATRDENIGYWYHKHSRVYAPMTHDALQARKLKLKYGVIEGIPEDDLDSLVQAAYPRALAFITSKLSR
;
A
#
# COMPACT_ATOMS: atom_id res chain seq x y z
N MET A 1 -11.66 -30.87 23.77
CA MET A 1 -10.83 -29.90 24.51
C MET A 1 -10.34 -28.93 23.47
N MET A 2 -10.79 -27.67 23.52
CA MET A 2 -10.43 -26.67 22.52
C MET A 2 -9.12 -25.99 22.95
N CYS A 3 -8.12 -25.97 22.09
CA CYS A 3 -6.80 -25.41 22.40
C CYS A 3 -6.47 -24.27 21.43
N ILE A 4 -5.91 -23.17 21.93
CA ILE A 4 -5.27 -22.17 21.07
C ILE A 4 -3.76 -22.28 21.19
N VAL A 5 -3.07 -22.36 20.07
CA VAL A 5 -1.59 -22.28 19.99
C VAL A 5 -1.23 -20.95 19.37
N THR A 6 -0.53 -20.09 20.11
CA THR A 6 -0.09 -18.77 19.62
C THR A 6 1.43 -18.74 19.46
N GLU A 7 1.89 -18.47 18.24
CA GLU A 7 3.29 -18.27 17.90
C GLU A 7 3.65 -16.78 18.00
N MET A 8 4.59 -16.44 18.88
CA MET A 8 5.10 -15.06 19.06
C MET A 8 6.50 -14.86 18.44
N ALA A 9 6.87 -15.71 17.49
CA ALA A 9 8.17 -15.74 16.82
C ALA A 9 8.07 -15.19 15.39
N PRO A 10 9.13 -14.57 14.85
CA PRO A 10 9.15 -14.10 13.46
C PRO A 10 9.27 -15.26 12.46
N VAL A 11 9.48 -16.49 12.92
CA VAL A 11 9.52 -17.71 12.11
C VAL A 11 8.17 -18.40 12.20
N LEU A 12 7.66 -18.88 11.07
CA LEU A 12 6.42 -19.66 11.05
C LEU A 12 6.64 -21.07 11.62
N GLY A 13 5.76 -21.49 12.52
CA GLY A 13 5.67 -22.85 13.05
C GLY A 13 5.03 -23.84 12.06
N ASN A 14 5.67 -24.09 10.91
CA ASN A 14 5.11 -24.96 9.84
C ASN A 14 4.64 -26.31 10.36
N GLY A 15 5.40 -26.92 11.28
CA GLY A 15 5.05 -28.23 11.85
C GLY A 15 3.74 -28.19 12.64
N THR A 16 3.52 -27.13 13.41
CA THR A 16 2.28 -26.93 14.19
C THR A 16 1.10 -26.67 13.27
N GLN A 17 1.28 -25.79 12.27
CA GLN A 17 0.24 -25.53 11.26
C GLN A 17 -0.18 -26.82 10.56
N THR A 18 0.77 -27.60 10.03
CA THR A 18 0.47 -28.85 9.33
C THR A 18 -0.20 -29.88 10.24
N ALA A 19 0.21 -29.97 11.51
CA ALA A 19 -0.34 -30.95 12.44
C ALA A 19 -1.84 -30.78 12.72
N PHE A 20 -2.35 -29.54 12.63
CA PHE A 20 -3.73 -29.18 12.99
C PHE A 20 -4.53 -28.58 11.83
N TYR A 21 -4.01 -28.61 10.59
CA TYR A 21 -4.60 -27.89 9.46
C TYR A 21 -6.05 -28.32 9.12
N GLU A 22 -6.39 -29.57 9.41
CA GLU A 22 -7.72 -30.16 9.23
C GLU A 22 -8.56 -30.25 10.53
N ASP A 23 -8.04 -29.79 11.67
CA ASP A 23 -8.61 -30.01 13.01
C ASP A 23 -9.22 -28.73 13.59
N ASP A 24 -10.54 -28.72 13.82
CA ASP A 24 -11.27 -27.59 14.42
C ASP A 24 -11.16 -27.52 15.96
N SER A 25 -10.62 -28.56 16.59
CA SER A 25 -10.39 -28.60 18.03
C SER A 25 -9.13 -27.84 18.45
N VAL A 26 -8.32 -27.39 17.49
CA VAL A 26 -7.14 -26.56 17.72
C VAL A 26 -7.15 -25.32 16.83
N LEU A 27 -7.20 -24.15 17.44
CA LEU A 27 -6.97 -22.88 16.75
C LEU A 27 -5.47 -22.56 16.77
N TYR A 28 -4.84 -22.51 15.60
CA TYR A 28 -3.46 -22.06 15.45
C TYR A 28 -3.43 -20.59 15.00
N VAL A 29 -2.70 -19.75 15.73
CA VAL A 29 -2.49 -18.33 15.40
C VAL A 29 -1.00 -18.03 15.35
N SER A 30 -0.52 -17.47 14.25
CA SER A 30 0.90 -17.16 14.07
C SER A 30 1.12 -15.73 13.63
N LEU A 31 2.02 -15.02 14.31
CA LEU A 31 2.49 -13.69 13.95
C LEU A 31 3.96 -13.77 13.54
N HIS A 32 4.25 -13.80 12.25
CA HIS A 32 5.58 -14.13 11.74
C HIS A 32 6.02 -13.20 10.62
N ARG A 33 7.33 -13.05 10.41
CA ARG A 33 7.88 -12.30 9.29
C ARG A 33 7.78 -13.15 8.03
N PHE A 34 7.17 -12.61 6.98
CA PHE A 34 6.88 -13.35 5.76
C PHE A 34 7.55 -12.75 4.53
N GLU A 35 7.46 -11.43 4.37
CA GLU A 35 8.02 -10.69 3.22
C GLU A 35 7.62 -11.28 1.85
N GLY A 36 6.37 -11.72 1.72
CA GLY A 36 5.88 -12.37 0.50
C GLY A 36 6.50 -13.75 0.26
N GLY A 37 6.86 -14.47 1.33
CA GLY A 37 7.45 -15.81 1.27
C GLY A 37 8.96 -15.82 1.04
N THR A 38 9.64 -14.67 1.12
CA THR A 38 11.11 -14.63 1.01
C THR A 38 11.82 -14.81 2.33
N PHE A 39 11.16 -14.55 3.47
CA PHE A 39 11.73 -14.78 4.80
C PHE A 39 11.65 -16.26 5.18
N TYR A 40 12.53 -16.70 6.09
CA TYR A 40 12.59 -18.09 6.49
C TYR A 40 11.39 -18.47 7.39
N PRO A 41 10.74 -19.62 7.13
CA PRO A 41 11.00 -20.56 6.05
C PRO A 41 10.28 -20.12 4.75
N PRO A 42 10.94 -20.15 3.57
CA PRO A 42 10.39 -19.54 2.36
C PRO A 42 9.34 -20.46 1.68
N TYR A 43 8.19 -20.60 2.33
CA TYR A 43 7.05 -21.37 1.84
C TYR A 43 5.83 -20.46 1.73
N PRO A 44 4.95 -20.69 0.74
CA PRO A 44 3.75 -19.87 0.58
C PRO A 44 2.73 -20.07 1.71
N ASP A 45 2.80 -21.19 2.42
CA ASP A 45 1.84 -21.62 3.45
C ASP A 45 1.75 -20.68 4.67
N GLY A 46 2.69 -19.75 4.83
CA GLY A 46 2.62 -18.68 5.82
C GLY A 46 1.73 -17.51 5.44
N ASP A 47 1.25 -17.46 4.19
CA ASP A 47 0.39 -16.39 3.75
C ASP A 47 -0.95 -16.39 4.51
N LEU A 48 -1.58 -15.21 4.58
CA LEU A 48 -2.87 -15.02 5.23
C LEU A 48 -3.99 -15.84 4.58
N THR A 49 -3.85 -16.24 3.30
CA THR A 49 -4.85 -17.06 2.60
C THR A 49 -4.95 -18.49 3.11
N TYR A 50 -3.92 -18.99 3.83
CA TYR A 50 -3.90 -20.35 4.37
C TYR A 50 -4.69 -20.42 5.67
N CYS A 51 -5.97 -20.78 5.55
CA CYS A 51 -6.94 -20.73 6.64
C CYS A 51 -7.34 -22.11 7.19
N GLY A 52 -6.61 -23.17 6.86
CA GLY A 52 -6.99 -24.56 7.16
C GLY A 52 -7.80 -25.19 6.03
N GLU A 53 -8.16 -26.45 6.19
CA GLU A 53 -8.98 -27.19 5.23
C GLU A 53 -9.90 -28.19 5.92
N GLY A 54 -10.86 -28.77 5.18
CA GLY A 54 -11.79 -29.75 5.74
C GLY A 54 -12.54 -29.21 6.97
N GLY A 55 -12.43 -29.93 8.10
CA GLY A 55 -13.02 -29.51 9.38
C GLY A 55 -12.33 -28.28 9.98
N GLY A 56 -11.01 -28.17 9.84
CA GLY A 56 -10.17 -27.09 10.36
C GLY A 56 -10.22 -25.78 9.57
N LEU A 57 -11.05 -25.68 8.52
CA LEU A 57 -11.20 -24.44 7.76
C LEU A 57 -11.71 -23.30 8.67
N GLY A 58 -10.92 -22.23 8.74
CA GLY A 58 -11.12 -21.07 9.62
C GLY A 58 -10.29 -21.12 10.91
N TYR A 59 -9.68 -22.26 11.27
CA TYR A 59 -8.94 -22.48 12.52
C TYR A 59 -7.41 -22.34 12.36
N ASN A 60 -6.94 -21.91 11.19
CA ASN A 60 -5.57 -21.44 10.98
C ASN A 60 -5.56 -19.94 10.68
N VAL A 61 -4.88 -19.14 11.51
CA VAL A 61 -4.83 -17.69 11.39
C VAL A 61 -3.38 -17.22 11.29
N ASN A 62 -2.96 -16.91 10.06
CA ASN A 62 -1.65 -16.33 9.78
C ASN A 62 -1.70 -14.80 9.76
N ILE A 63 -0.77 -14.16 10.46
CA ILE A 63 -0.51 -12.71 10.44
C ILE A 63 0.91 -12.49 9.88
N PRO A 64 1.05 -12.40 8.54
CA PRO A 64 2.34 -12.37 7.86
C PRO A 64 2.90 -10.95 7.75
N TRP A 65 3.90 -10.60 8.56
CA TRP A 65 4.55 -9.29 8.46
C TRP A 65 5.23 -9.12 7.10
N ALA A 66 4.87 -8.04 6.40
CA ALA A 66 5.42 -7.70 5.08
C ALA A 66 6.88 -7.25 5.11
N THR A 67 7.44 -6.99 6.30
CA THR A 67 8.79 -6.44 6.52
C THR A 67 9.28 -6.82 7.91
N GLY A 68 10.61 -6.82 8.09
CA GLY A 68 11.22 -6.71 9.42
C GLY A 68 10.96 -5.35 10.08
N GLY A 69 11.51 -5.18 11.29
CA GLY A 69 11.45 -3.93 12.07
C GLY A 69 10.18 -3.73 12.90
N ILE A 70 9.38 -4.78 13.06
CA ILE A 70 8.13 -4.81 13.82
C ILE A 70 8.37 -4.57 15.31
N ARG A 71 7.55 -3.75 15.97
CA ARG A 71 7.74 -3.29 17.35
C ARG A 71 6.58 -3.69 18.27
N ASP A 72 6.67 -3.33 19.55
CA ASP A 72 5.62 -3.58 20.54
C ASP A 72 4.23 -3.11 20.08
N ALA A 73 4.11 -1.86 19.63
CA ALA A 73 2.83 -1.29 19.19
C ALA A 73 2.18 -2.08 18.04
N ASP A 74 3.00 -2.62 17.14
CA ASP A 74 2.55 -3.43 16.00
C ASP A 74 1.95 -4.76 16.46
N TYR A 75 2.65 -5.48 17.34
CA TYR A 75 2.17 -6.73 17.93
C TYR A 75 0.90 -6.49 18.74
N ILE A 76 0.89 -5.47 19.59
CA ILE A 76 -0.28 -5.14 20.42
C ILE A 76 -1.48 -4.77 19.57
N TYR A 77 -1.28 -4.04 18.48
CA TYR A 77 -2.34 -3.73 17.52
C TYR A 77 -2.90 -5.00 16.88
N ALA A 78 -2.07 -5.93 16.42
CA ALA A 78 -2.55 -7.21 15.89
C ALA A 78 -3.26 -8.06 16.95
N PHE A 79 -2.78 -8.06 18.20
CA PHE A 79 -3.43 -8.75 19.31
C PHE A 79 -4.84 -8.20 19.56
N GLN A 80 -4.97 -6.88 19.64
CA GLN A 80 -6.25 -6.22 19.92
C GLN A 80 -7.24 -6.32 18.75
N ARG A 81 -6.74 -6.33 17.51
CA ARG A 81 -7.59 -6.30 16.30
C ARG A 81 -7.92 -7.68 15.73
N VAL A 82 -7.07 -8.69 15.98
CA VAL A 82 -7.22 -10.03 15.40
C VAL A 82 -7.19 -11.12 16.47
N VAL A 83 -6.05 -11.27 17.16
CA VAL A 83 -5.79 -12.45 18.01
C VAL A 83 -6.82 -12.57 19.13
N MET A 84 -6.98 -11.51 19.93
CA MET A 84 -7.87 -11.54 21.08
C MET A 84 -9.34 -11.65 20.67
N PRO A 85 -9.88 -10.87 19.72
CA PRO A 85 -11.26 -11.05 19.26
C PRO A 85 -11.58 -12.49 18.82
N ILE A 86 -10.70 -13.09 18.00
CA ILE A 86 -10.86 -14.48 17.55
C ILE A 86 -10.78 -15.44 18.74
N ALA A 87 -9.80 -15.28 19.63
CA ALA A 87 -9.64 -16.17 20.77
C ALA A 87 -10.81 -16.10 21.76
N TYR A 88 -11.42 -14.92 21.95
CA TYR A 88 -12.63 -14.75 22.75
C TYR A 88 -13.87 -15.40 22.09
N GLU A 89 -13.98 -15.33 20.76
CA GLU A 89 -15.05 -16.03 20.02
C GLU A 89 -14.85 -17.55 20.04
N TYR A 90 -13.60 -18.02 19.93
CA TYR A 90 -13.23 -19.44 19.95
C TYR A 90 -13.44 -20.11 21.31
N GLN A 91 -13.25 -19.36 22.41
CA GLN A 91 -13.41 -19.82 23.80
C GLN A 91 -12.54 -21.06 24.14
N PRO A 92 -11.21 -20.96 24.10
CA PRO A 92 -10.33 -22.10 24.36
C PRO A 92 -10.43 -22.61 25.81
N ASP A 93 -10.27 -23.92 25.97
CA ASP A 93 -10.11 -24.58 27.26
C ASP A 93 -8.66 -24.52 27.77
N LEU A 94 -7.68 -24.34 26.88
CA LEU A 94 -6.26 -24.22 27.17
C LEU A 94 -5.60 -23.28 26.17
N VAL A 95 -4.67 -22.46 26.65
CA VAL A 95 -3.78 -21.66 25.81
C VAL A 95 -2.37 -22.24 25.88
N ILE A 96 -1.76 -22.47 24.72
CA ILE A 96 -0.35 -22.82 24.58
C ILE A 96 0.34 -21.69 23.83
N ILE A 97 1.40 -21.14 24.40
CA ILE A 97 2.23 -20.11 23.77
C ILE A 97 3.51 -20.77 23.27
N SER A 98 3.69 -20.80 21.97
CA SER A 98 4.95 -21.11 21.28
C SER A 98 5.82 -19.85 21.37
N ALA A 99 6.62 -19.77 22.43
CA ALA A 99 7.34 -18.56 22.85
C ALA A 99 8.77 -18.54 22.30
N GLY A 100 8.90 -18.16 21.03
CA GLY A 100 10.18 -17.75 20.45
C GLY A 100 10.53 -16.31 20.83
N PHE A 101 11.78 -16.09 21.23
CA PHE A 101 12.31 -14.76 21.59
C PHE A 101 13.24 -14.18 20.52
N ASP A 102 13.16 -14.70 19.30
CA ASP A 102 13.85 -14.24 18.10
C ASP A 102 13.19 -13.02 17.44
N ALA A 103 11.96 -12.64 17.84
CA ALA A 103 11.38 -11.34 17.51
C ALA A 103 11.85 -10.20 18.44
N ALA A 104 12.64 -10.54 19.47
CA ALA A 104 13.08 -9.57 20.47
C ALA A 104 14.11 -8.57 19.93
N ALA A 105 14.07 -7.35 20.46
CA ALA A 105 15.05 -6.31 20.14
C ALA A 105 16.48 -6.77 20.44
N GLY A 106 17.31 -6.84 19.40
CA GLY A 106 18.70 -7.29 19.49
C GLY A 106 18.96 -8.67 18.90
N ASP A 107 17.92 -9.41 18.52
CA ASP A 107 18.06 -10.60 17.69
C ASP A 107 18.43 -10.21 16.24
N LYS A 108 19.44 -10.89 15.68
CA LYS A 108 19.97 -10.58 14.35
C LYS A 108 19.27 -11.33 13.22
N ILE A 109 18.46 -12.33 13.54
CA ILE A 109 17.79 -13.19 12.56
C ILE A 109 16.36 -12.71 12.36
N GLY A 110 15.60 -12.50 13.44
CA GLY A 110 14.21 -12.04 13.33
C GLY A 110 14.07 -10.59 12.86
N GLU A 111 15.07 -9.76 13.16
CA GLU A 111 15.13 -8.32 12.84
C GLU A 111 13.87 -7.54 13.24
N CYS A 112 13.19 -8.01 14.30
CA CYS A 112 12.11 -7.29 14.97
C CYS A 112 12.67 -6.58 16.22
N PHE A 113 11.85 -5.73 16.83
CA PHE A 113 12.23 -4.90 17.97
C PHE A 113 11.22 -5.01 19.11
N VAL A 114 10.73 -6.22 19.39
CA VAL A 114 9.83 -6.47 20.52
C VAL A 114 10.63 -6.38 21.83
N THR A 115 10.15 -5.58 22.77
CA THR A 115 10.76 -5.42 24.09
C THR A 115 10.25 -6.48 25.07
N PRO A 116 10.93 -6.71 26.21
CA PRO A 116 10.39 -7.54 27.27
C PRO A 116 8.99 -7.11 27.74
N ALA A 117 8.69 -5.80 27.74
CA ALA A 117 7.36 -5.29 28.05
C ALA A 117 6.33 -5.74 27.00
N GLY A 118 6.69 -5.72 25.71
CA GLY A 118 5.84 -6.26 24.64
C GLY A 118 5.41 -7.71 24.89
N TYR A 119 6.37 -8.61 25.20
CA TYR A 119 6.06 -10.00 25.53
C TYR A 119 5.20 -10.14 26.80
N ALA A 120 5.45 -9.33 27.82
CA ALA A 120 4.64 -9.32 29.04
C ALA A 120 3.18 -8.93 28.76
N HIS A 121 2.94 -7.88 27.96
CA HIS A 121 1.58 -7.47 27.57
C HIS A 121 0.86 -8.54 26.76
N MET A 122 1.51 -9.15 25.77
CA MET A 122 0.91 -10.24 24.98
C MET A 122 0.54 -11.44 25.85
N THR A 123 1.44 -11.84 26.75
CA THR A 123 1.18 -12.92 27.72
C THR A 123 0.01 -12.58 28.63
N HIS A 124 -0.04 -11.35 29.16
CA HIS A 124 -1.10 -10.88 30.05
C HIS A 124 -2.47 -10.93 29.37
N MET A 125 -2.56 -10.52 28.10
CA MET A 125 -3.81 -10.61 27.34
C MET A 125 -4.29 -12.06 27.22
N LEU A 126 -3.40 -13.00 26.89
CA LEU A 126 -3.75 -14.42 26.76
C LEU A 126 -4.15 -15.09 28.08
N MET A 127 -3.61 -14.63 29.22
CA MET A 127 -4.02 -15.13 30.55
C MET A 127 -5.48 -14.84 30.91
N SER A 128 -6.15 -13.92 30.20
CA SER A 128 -7.59 -13.69 30.38
C SER A 128 -8.47 -14.81 29.82
N LEU A 129 -7.91 -15.68 28.97
CA LEU A 129 -8.60 -16.80 28.33
C LEU A 129 -8.49 -18.08 29.16
N ALA A 130 -9.26 -19.11 28.83
CA ALA A 130 -9.15 -20.46 29.40
C ALA A 130 -9.14 -20.52 30.94
N ASN A 131 -9.75 -19.54 31.62
CA ASN A 131 -9.66 -19.35 33.08
C ASN A 131 -8.20 -19.31 33.60
N GLY A 132 -7.29 -18.68 32.86
CA GLY A 132 -5.88 -18.56 33.21
C GLY A 132 -5.05 -19.82 32.97
N ARG A 133 -5.61 -20.85 32.32
CA ARG A 133 -4.85 -22.06 31.94
C ARG A 133 -3.98 -21.76 30.73
N VAL A 134 -2.77 -21.27 31.00
CA VAL A 134 -1.76 -20.94 30.01
C VAL A 134 -0.51 -21.78 30.23
N ALA A 135 -0.04 -22.43 29.17
CA ALA A 135 1.27 -23.09 29.12
C ALA A 135 2.17 -22.29 28.18
N VAL A 136 3.39 -21.98 28.62
CA VAL A 136 4.39 -21.29 27.79
C VAL A 136 5.52 -22.27 27.49
N CYS A 137 5.74 -22.53 26.21
CA CYS A 137 6.77 -23.41 25.69
C CYS A 137 7.89 -22.55 25.10
N LEU A 138 9.11 -22.68 25.63
CA LEU A 138 10.28 -21.96 25.11
C LEU A 138 10.68 -22.55 23.75
N GLU A 139 10.83 -21.68 22.74
CA GLU A 139 11.20 -22.05 21.37
C GLU A 139 12.51 -21.38 20.94
N GLY A 140 12.48 -20.60 19.85
CA GLY A 140 13.63 -19.92 19.24
C GLY A 140 14.15 -18.71 20.03
N GLY A 141 15.27 -18.17 19.55
CA GLY A 141 15.97 -17.03 20.15
C GLY A 141 17.48 -17.16 19.99
N TYR A 142 18.12 -16.15 19.41
CA TYR A 142 19.55 -16.21 19.05
C TYR A 142 20.38 -15.15 19.77
N ASN A 143 19.76 -14.33 20.60
CA ASN A 143 20.43 -13.38 21.50
C ASN A 143 20.15 -13.71 22.97
N LEU A 144 21.17 -14.23 23.68
CA LEU A 144 21.04 -14.68 25.07
C LEU A 144 20.49 -13.62 26.03
N ASN A 145 20.88 -12.35 25.87
CA ASN A 145 20.37 -11.27 26.71
C ASN A 145 18.89 -10.99 26.43
N SER A 146 18.51 -11.03 25.15
CA SER A 146 17.13 -10.79 24.73
C SER A 146 16.21 -11.91 25.20
N ILE A 147 16.66 -13.17 25.09
CA ILE A 147 15.98 -14.35 25.65
C ILE A 147 15.82 -14.20 27.16
N SER A 148 16.92 -13.94 27.89
CA SER A 148 16.90 -13.85 29.35
C SER A 148 15.92 -12.79 29.85
N ASN A 149 15.95 -11.59 29.25
CA ASN A 149 15.09 -10.48 29.68
C ASN A 149 13.62 -10.72 29.31
N SER A 150 13.35 -11.23 28.11
CA SER A 150 11.99 -11.47 27.62
C SER A 150 11.34 -12.64 28.36
N ALA A 151 12.08 -13.75 28.57
CA ALA A 151 11.60 -14.88 29.36
C ALA A 151 11.32 -14.49 30.82
N LEU A 152 12.15 -13.64 31.43
CA LEU A 152 11.90 -13.11 32.78
C LEU A 152 10.61 -12.29 32.82
N ALA A 153 10.35 -11.44 31.83
CA ALA A 153 9.15 -10.63 31.77
C ALA A 153 7.88 -11.49 31.61
N VAL A 154 7.92 -12.52 30.77
CA VAL A 154 6.84 -13.52 30.65
C VAL A 154 6.62 -14.25 31.97
N ALA A 155 7.67 -14.73 32.62
CA ALA A 155 7.58 -15.44 33.89
C ALA A 155 6.97 -14.56 35.01
N ARG A 156 7.39 -13.29 35.12
CA ARG A 156 6.80 -12.31 36.05
C ARG A 156 5.31 -12.11 35.81
N THR A 157 4.92 -11.99 34.54
CA THR A 157 3.52 -11.84 34.15
C THR A 157 2.69 -13.06 34.55
N LEU A 158 3.21 -14.28 34.33
CA LEU A 158 2.56 -15.53 34.76
C LEU A 158 2.40 -15.61 36.30
N MET A 159 3.33 -15.01 37.06
CA MET A 159 3.22 -14.88 38.52
C MET A 159 2.23 -13.80 38.97
N GLY A 160 1.59 -13.08 38.04
CA GLY A 160 0.61 -12.03 38.32
C GLY A 160 1.22 -10.64 38.53
N GLU A 161 2.52 -10.45 38.25
CA GLU A 161 3.11 -9.11 38.24
C GLU A 161 2.57 -8.31 37.05
N PRO A 162 2.22 -7.02 37.22
CA PRO A 162 1.74 -6.20 36.13
C PRO A 162 2.86 -5.94 35.10
N PRO A 163 2.57 -6.01 33.78
CA PRO A 163 3.54 -5.64 32.74
C PRO A 163 4.03 -4.20 32.87
N GLU A 164 5.28 -3.95 32.49
CA GLU A 164 5.81 -2.59 32.40
C GLU A 164 5.09 -1.77 31.31
N PRO A 165 4.99 -0.44 31.44
CA PRO A 165 4.37 0.40 30.40
C PRO A 165 5.08 0.30 29.05
N LEU A 166 4.30 0.30 27.97
CA LEU A 166 4.84 0.39 26.61
C LEU A 166 5.31 1.82 26.31
N HIS A 167 6.41 1.95 25.59
CA HIS A 167 6.99 3.24 25.22
C HIS A 167 6.27 3.92 24.04
N ASP A 168 5.81 3.11 23.08
CA ASP A 168 5.08 3.56 21.89
C ASP A 168 3.82 2.70 21.75
N VAL A 169 2.73 3.31 21.29
CA VAL A 169 1.41 2.69 21.11
C VAL A 169 0.88 2.89 19.69
N HIS A 170 1.64 3.54 18.82
CA HIS A 170 1.26 3.77 17.43
C HIS A 170 1.78 2.64 16.55
N ALA A 171 0.88 1.80 16.05
CA ALA A 171 1.22 0.80 15.06
C ALA A 171 1.70 1.46 13.76
N SER A 172 2.69 0.85 13.12
CA SER A 172 3.17 1.27 11.82
C SER A 172 2.07 1.11 10.75
N PRO A 173 1.98 2.02 9.77
CA PRO A 173 0.98 1.90 8.71
C PRO A 173 1.07 0.59 7.91
N LYS A 174 2.28 0.05 7.73
CA LYS A 174 2.51 -1.23 7.04
C LYS A 174 1.88 -2.39 7.80
N VAL A 175 1.99 -2.40 9.14
CA VAL A 175 1.34 -3.42 9.97
C VAL A 175 -0.16 -3.22 9.99
N ALA A 176 -0.65 -1.98 10.06
CA ALA A 176 -2.07 -1.71 9.98
C ALA A 176 -2.69 -2.24 8.67
N GLU A 177 -1.97 -2.13 7.55
CA GLU A 177 -2.37 -2.70 6.26
C GLU A 177 -2.44 -4.23 6.29
N VAL A 178 -1.39 -4.91 6.75
CA VAL A 178 -1.37 -6.38 6.90
C VAL A 178 -2.51 -6.85 7.79
N VAL A 179 -2.69 -6.24 8.96
CA VAL A 179 -3.76 -6.58 9.90
C VAL A 179 -5.13 -6.37 9.25
N ASN A 180 -5.34 -5.32 8.47
CA ASN A 180 -6.59 -5.11 7.75
C ASN A 180 -6.85 -6.19 6.69
N GLN A 181 -5.81 -6.64 5.96
CA GLN A 181 -5.93 -7.76 5.02
C GLN A 181 -6.30 -9.06 5.74
N VAL A 182 -5.69 -9.33 6.89
CA VAL A 182 -6.03 -10.48 7.73
C VAL A 182 -7.47 -10.40 8.22
N ILE A 183 -7.95 -9.24 8.69
CA ILE A 183 -9.35 -9.04 9.10
C ILE A 183 -10.30 -9.36 7.94
N ILE A 184 -10.04 -8.84 6.74
CA ILE A 184 -10.86 -9.09 5.56
C ILE A 184 -10.89 -10.58 5.24
N GLN A 185 -9.74 -11.25 5.26
CA GLN A 185 -9.65 -12.69 4.98
C GLN A 185 -10.40 -13.52 6.03
N GLN A 186 -10.18 -13.23 7.31
CA GLN A 186 -10.75 -13.97 8.44
C GLN A 186 -12.24 -13.66 8.69
N SER A 187 -12.77 -12.55 8.17
CA SER A 187 -14.21 -12.21 8.20
C SER A 187 -15.13 -13.23 7.54
N GLN A 188 -14.55 -14.14 6.75
CA GLN A 188 -15.26 -15.26 6.14
C GLN A 188 -15.61 -16.35 7.16
N TYR A 189 -14.85 -16.45 8.25
CA TYR A 189 -14.93 -17.53 9.23
C TYR A 189 -15.33 -17.05 10.63
N TRP A 190 -14.91 -15.84 11.02
CA TRP A 190 -15.09 -15.30 12.38
C TRP A 190 -16.08 -14.13 12.41
N LYS A 191 -17.05 -14.16 13.34
CA LYS A 191 -18.10 -13.13 13.44
C LYS A 191 -17.58 -11.81 14.03
N CYS A 192 -16.57 -11.88 14.90
CA CYS A 192 -15.93 -10.72 15.50
C CYS A 192 -15.15 -9.86 14.48
N MET A 193 -14.94 -10.36 13.26
CA MET A 193 -14.32 -9.63 12.16
C MET A 193 -15.40 -8.89 11.35
N GLU A 194 -15.66 -7.64 11.73
CA GLU A 194 -16.77 -6.84 11.19
C GLU A 194 -16.63 -6.51 9.69
N TYR A 195 -15.40 -6.31 9.18
CA TYR A 195 -15.17 -5.90 7.80
C TYR A 195 -15.15 -7.08 6.85
N LYS A 196 -16.34 -7.48 6.38
CA LYS A 196 -16.47 -8.47 5.30
C LYS A 196 -15.90 -7.92 4.01
N SER A 197 -15.18 -8.76 3.27
CA SER A 197 -14.73 -8.46 1.90
C SER A 197 -15.89 -7.86 1.09
N ILE A 198 -15.72 -6.63 0.59
CA ILE A 198 -16.72 -5.92 -0.22
C ILE A 198 -17.11 -6.78 -1.42
N ASN A 199 -16.13 -7.43 -2.05
CA ASN A 199 -16.35 -8.32 -3.18
C ASN A 199 -17.26 -9.49 -2.82
N ASN A 200 -17.03 -10.13 -1.65
CA ASN A 200 -17.87 -11.24 -1.18
C ASN A 200 -19.31 -10.78 -0.93
N ARG A 201 -19.50 -9.55 -0.45
CA ARG A 201 -20.83 -8.99 -0.22
C ARG A 201 -21.56 -8.68 -1.54
N LEU A 202 -20.86 -8.12 -2.51
CA LEU A 202 -21.42 -7.81 -3.83
C LEU A 202 -21.84 -9.10 -4.54
N SER A 203 -20.96 -10.11 -4.56
CA SER A 203 -21.21 -11.39 -5.23
C SER A 203 -22.32 -12.20 -4.53
N ALA A 204 -22.27 -12.34 -3.20
CA ALA A 204 -23.27 -13.09 -2.43
C ALA A 204 -24.69 -12.52 -2.60
N ASN A 205 -24.82 -11.20 -2.73
CA ASN A 205 -26.11 -10.52 -2.87
C ASN A 205 -26.45 -10.16 -4.32
N LYS A 206 -25.61 -10.54 -5.30
CA LYS A 206 -25.76 -10.18 -6.73
C LYS A 206 -26.03 -8.69 -6.95
N ILE A 207 -25.35 -7.84 -6.19
CA ILE A 207 -25.52 -6.39 -6.25
C ILE A 207 -24.73 -5.88 -7.44
N LYS A 208 -25.43 -5.33 -8.44
CA LYS A 208 -24.78 -4.59 -9.52
C LYS A 208 -24.24 -3.28 -8.97
N ALA A 209 -22.92 -3.13 -8.94
CA ALA A 209 -22.23 -1.94 -8.49
C ALA A 209 -21.10 -1.57 -9.47
N ARG A 210 -20.75 -0.29 -9.54
CA ARG A 210 -19.58 0.19 -10.29
C ARG A 210 -18.53 0.68 -9.30
N ARG A 211 -17.25 0.55 -9.66
CA ARG A 211 -16.18 1.13 -8.84
C ARG A 211 -16.27 2.65 -8.90
N LEU A 212 -16.03 3.28 -7.76
CA LEU A 212 -16.18 4.74 -7.64
C LEU A 212 -15.19 5.50 -8.53
N HIS A 213 -13.98 4.98 -8.74
CA HIS A 213 -12.98 5.64 -9.58
C HIS A 213 -13.43 5.75 -11.06
N ASP A 214 -14.14 4.74 -11.59
CA ASP A 214 -14.70 4.79 -12.95
C ASP A 214 -15.72 5.95 -13.06
N ILE A 215 -16.58 6.10 -12.05
CA ILE A 215 -17.59 7.17 -12.00
C ILE A 215 -16.92 8.54 -11.89
N ILE A 216 -15.92 8.67 -11.01
CA ILE A 216 -15.18 9.93 -10.83
C ILE A 216 -14.46 10.31 -12.13
N ARG A 217 -13.79 9.36 -12.80
CA ARG A 217 -13.09 9.63 -14.05
C ARG A 217 -14.03 10.06 -15.16
N GLN A 218 -15.18 9.40 -15.32
CA GLN A 218 -16.22 9.80 -16.26
C GLN A 218 -16.73 11.23 -15.98
N TYR A 219 -16.92 11.59 -14.70
CA TYR A 219 -17.27 12.95 -14.31
C TYR A 219 -16.17 13.96 -14.66
N GLN A 220 -14.90 13.66 -14.35
CA GLN A 220 -13.76 14.51 -14.68
C GLN A 220 -13.67 14.75 -16.19
N ALA A 221 -13.74 13.70 -16.99
CA ALA A 221 -13.70 13.79 -18.44
C ALA A 221 -14.82 14.68 -18.99
N ARG A 222 -16.05 14.52 -18.48
CA ARG A 222 -17.17 15.37 -18.87
C ARG A 222 -16.95 16.83 -18.49
N ALA A 223 -16.53 17.09 -17.25
CA ALA A 223 -16.31 18.45 -16.77
C ALA A 223 -15.18 19.16 -17.54
N LEU A 224 -14.10 18.44 -17.87
CA LEU A 224 -12.98 18.96 -18.64
C LEU A 224 -13.38 19.22 -20.11
N PHE A 225 -14.23 18.37 -20.70
CA PHE A 225 -14.80 18.62 -22.02
C PHE A 225 -15.68 19.88 -22.03
N ASP A 226 -16.62 19.99 -21.08
CA ASP A 226 -17.56 21.11 -21.03
C ASP A 226 -16.85 22.46 -20.78
N ASN A 227 -15.79 22.48 -19.96
CA ASN A 227 -15.07 23.70 -19.60
C ASN A 227 -13.95 24.08 -20.57
N HIS A 228 -13.26 23.10 -21.16
CA HIS A 228 -12.02 23.31 -21.91
C HIS A 228 -11.95 22.60 -23.26
N GLY A 229 -12.99 21.87 -23.65
CA GLY A 229 -13.01 21.06 -24.88
C GLY A 229 -12.02 19.89 -24.86
N ILE A 230 -11.50 19.53 -23.67
CA ILE A 230 -10.59 18.40 -23.49
C ILE A 230 -11.32 17.10 -23.80
N ALA A 231 -10.75 16.29 -24.68
CA ALA A 231 -11.39 15.08 -25.20
C ALA A 231 -10.48 13.84 -25.05
N PRO A 232 -11.05 12.62 -25.07
CA PRO A 232 -10.27 11.39 -24.93
C PRO A 232 -9.27 11.17 -26.07
N LEU A 233 -8.07 10.68 -25.73
CA LEU A 233 -7.11 10.12 -26.67
C LEU A 233 -7.23 8.60 -26.70
N LEU A 234 -7.22 8.03 -27.92
CA LEU A 234 -7.39 6.60 -28.10
C LEU A 234 -6.11 5.84 -27.70
N VAL A 235 -6.19 5.00 -26.69
CA VAL A 235 -5.13 4.05 -26.36
C VAL A 235 -5.54 2.68 -26.86
N VAL A 236 -4.84 2.16 -27.87
CA VAL A 236 -5.14 0.84 -28.45
C VAL A 236 -4.66 -0.25 -27.50
N ARG A 237 -5.58 -1.09 -27.05
CA ARG A 237 -5.31 -2.23 -26.17
C ARG A 237 -5.77 -3.53 -26.84
N PRO A 238 -5.11 -4.68 -26.56
CA PRO A 238 -5.64 -5.98 -26.89
C PRO A 238 -7.07 -6.14 -26.34
N SER A 239 -7.96 -6.77 -27.09
CA SER A 239 -9.38 -6.91 -26.70
C SER A 239 -9.61 -7.63 -25.37
N GLN A 240 -8.64 -8.44 -24.93
CA GLN A 240 -8.64 -9.14 -23.64
C GLN A 240 -8.45 -8.19 -22.44
N LEU A 241 -8.12 -6.92 -22.69
CA LEU A 241 -7.92 -5.87 -21.70
C LEU A 241 -8.97 -4.77 -21.85
N ALA A 242 -10.07 -5.04 -22.56
CA ALA A 242 -11.23 -4.15 -22.58
C ALA A 242 -11.81 -4.08 -21.15
N SER A 243 -11.93 -2.86 -20.63
CA SER A 243 -12.45 -2.62 -19.28
C SER A 243 -13.02 -1.20 -19.22
N PRO A 244 -14.14 -0.99 -18.51
CA PRO A 244 -14.67 0.34 -18.22
C PRO A 244 -13.64 1.26 -17.54
N THR A 245 -12.66 0.70 -16.82
CA THR A 245 -11.60 1.45 -16.14
C THR A 245 -10.67 2.19 -17.10
N PHE A 246 -10.56 1.74 -18.35
CA PHE A 246 -9.73 2.40 -19.36
C PHE A 246 -10.50 3.38 -20.25
N GLU A 247 -11.82 3.51 -20.07
CA GLU A 247 -12.59 4.59 -20.69
C GLU A 247 -12.13 5.94 -20.13
N ASP A 248 -11.97 6.93 -21.02
CA ASP A 248 -11.52 8.28 -20.66
C ASP A 248 -10.20 8.32 -19.88
N GLN A 249 -9.38 7.26 -19.95
CA GLN A 249 -8.14 7.15 -19.19
C GLN A 249 -7.17 8.28 -19.54
N VAL A 250 -7.08 8.60 -20.82
CA VAL A 250 -6.19 9.64 -21.35
C VAL A 250 -7.05 10.70 -22.02
N LEU A 251 -6.86 11.94 -21.59
CA LEU A 251 -7.56 13.11 -22.10
C LEU A 251 -6.55 14.12 -22.65
N ALA A 252 -6.92 14.91 -23.64
CA ALA A 252 -6.07 15.97 -24.16
C ALA A 252 -6.84 17.20 -24.63
N THR A 253 -6.19 18.36 -24.55
CA THR A 253 -6.73 19.61 -25.11
C THR A 253 -6.81 19.54 -26.64
N PRO A 254 -7.75 20.29 -27.25
CA PRO A 254 -7.76 20.43 -28.71
C PRO A 254 -6.43 20.97 -29.25
N ASN A 255 -5.94 20.41 -30.35
CA ASN A 255 -4.68 20.79 -31.00
C ASN A 255 -3.44 20.71 -30.09
N TYR A 256 -3.42 19.82 -29.08
CA TYR A 256 -2.23 19.62 -28.24
C TYR A 256 -0.98 19.28 -29.07
N ASP A 257 -1.15 18.64 -30.23
CA ASP A 257 -0.12 18.23 -31.18
C ASP A 257 0.59 19.42 -31.82
N LYS A 258 -0.04 20.59 -31.88
CA LYS A 258 0.49 21.82 -32.49
C LYS A 258 0.96 22.85 -31.47
N ALA A 259 0.90 22.53 -30.18
CA ALA A 259 1.29 23.45 -29.14
C ALA A 259 2.82 23.49 -29.00
N ASP A 260 3.40 24.68 -28.91
CA ASP A 260 4.85 24.84 -28.68
C ASP A 260 5.31 24.27 -27.33
N THR A 261 4.40 24.25 -26.35
CA THR A 261 4.62 23.72 -25.00
C THR A 261 3.52 22.72 -24.65
N LEU A 262 3.95 21.54 -24.19
CA LEU A 262 3.07 20.44 -23.81
C LEU A 262 3.28 20.07 -22.34
N ILE A 263 2.20 20.09 -21.57
CA ILE A 263 2.16 19.65 -20.18
C ILE A 263 1.52 18.27 -20.13
N VAL A 264 2.27 17.27 -19.65
CA VAL A 264 1.78 15.90 -19.51
C VAL A 264 1.66 15.56 -18.03
N ILE A 265 0.42 15.40 -17.58
CA ILE A 265 0.06 15.14 -16.18
C ILE A 265 -0.30 13.67 -16.08
N VAL A 266 0.42 12.94 -15.22
CA VAL A 266 0.21 11.51 -14.96
C VAL A 266 -0.10 11.38 -13.49
N HIS A 267 -1.30 10.94 -13.16
CA HIS A 267 -1.79 10.99 -11.80
C HIS A 267 -2.59 9.74 -11.44
N ASP A 268 -2.60 9.40 -10.15
CA ASP A 268 -3.47 8.35 -9.62
C ASP A 268 -4.94 8.79 -9.68
N SER A 269 -5.86 7.83 -9.55
CA SER A 269 -7.28 8.16 -9.40
C SER A 269 -7.52 9.05 -8.17
N ALA A 270 -8.41 10.03 -8.31
CA ALA A 270 -8.76 10.98 -7.25
C ALA A 270 -9.19 10.27 -5.95
N ASP A 271 -8.70 10.78 -4.82
CA ASP A 271 -9.04 10.24 -3.51
C ASP A 271 -10.41 10.73 -3.01
N LEU A 272 -10.98 10.00 -2.05
CA LEU A 272 -12.24 10.32 -1.40
C LEU A 272 -12.03 10.55 0.10
N LEU A 273 -12.31 11.77 0.57
CA LEU A 273 -12.46 12.05 1.99
C LEU A 273 -13.90 11.74 2.39
N GLY A 274 -14.12 10.59 3.01
CA GLY A 274 -15.46 10.14 3.42
C GLY A 274 -15.57 9.90 4.91
N VAL A 275 -16.75 10.18 5.47
CA VAL A 275 -17.10 9.81 6.85
C VAL A 275 -17.83 8.46 6.83
N PRO A 276 -17.27 7.40 7.45
CA PRO A 276 -17.99 6.13 7.60
C PRO A 276 -19.31 6.31 8.37
N GLU A 277 -20.34 5.55 8.00
CA GLU A 277 -21.56 5.48 8.80
C GLU A 277 -21.33 4.58 10.03
N PRO A 278 -21.54 5.08 11.26
CA PRO A 278 -21.36 4.25 12.45
C PRO A 278 -22.23 2.99 12.42
N GLY A 279 -21.60 1.83 12.62
CA GLY A 279 -22.28 0.53 12.62
C GLY A 279 -22.73 0.03 11.24
N LYS A 280 -22.26 0.65 10.14
CA LYS A 280 -22.50 0.19 8.77
C LYS A 280 -21.21 0.19 7.98
N ASP A 281 -21.16 -0.67 6.96
CA ASP A 281 -20.04 -0.70 6.00
C ASP A 281 -20.23 0.33 4.86
N THR A 282 -21.01 1.39 5.09
CA THR A 282 -21.29 2.44 4.11
C THR A 282 -20.60 3.73 4.48
N ILE A 283 -20.37 4.57 3.47
CA ILE A 283 -19.81 5.91 3.63
C ILE A 283 -20.96 6.92 3.46
N GLN A 284 -20.96 7.99 4.26
CA GLN A 284 -21.92 9.08 4.15
C GLN A 284 -21.68 9.88 2.87
N THR A 285 -22.34 9.49 1.78
CA THR A 285 -22.12 10.09 0.44
C THR A 285 -22.34 11.60 0.39
N HIS A 286 -23.30 12.13 1.14
CA HIS A 286 -23.60 13.57 1.22
C HIS A 286 -22.60 14.38 2.05
N ASN A 287 -21.76 13.70 2.83
CA ASN A 287 -20.70 14.29 3.66
C ASN A 287 -19.35 13.64 3.31
N SER A 288 -19.13 13.45 2.01
CA SER A 288 -17.89 12.94 1.44
C SER A 288 -17.46 13.84 0.28
N PHE A 289 -16.16 14.02 0.12
CA PHE A 289 -15.57 14.95 -0.82
C PHE A 289 -14.55 14.22 -1.70
N VAL A 290 -14.61 14.48 -3.01
CA VAL A 290 -13.59 14.01 -3.97
C VAL A 290 -12.45 15.02 -3.99
N MET A 291 -11.22 14.53 -3.85
CA MET A 291 -10.00 15.33 -3.88
C MET A 291 -9.33 15.15 -5.24
N ASP A 292 -9.30 16.22 -6.03
CA ASP A 292 -8.75 16.22 -7.40
C ASP A 292 -7.55 17.17 -7.50
N SER A 293 -6.39 16.68 -7.02
CA SER A 293 -5.14 17.44 -7.03
C SER A 293 -4.52 17.64 -8.42
N ALA A 294 -4.89 16.84 -9.43
CA ALA A 294 -4.41 17.04 -10.80
C ALA A 294 -5.02 18.29 -11.44
N LYS A 295 -6.28 18.61 -11.10
CA LYS A 295 -7.05 19.72 -11.67
C LYS A 295 -6.34 21.07 -11.63
N VAL A 296 -5.63 21.40 -10.55
CA VAL A 296 -4.93 22.70 -10.41
C VAL A 296 -3.81 22.89 -11.44
N PHE A 297 -3.21 21.81 -11.93
CA PHE A 297 -2.21 21.87 -13.01
C PHE A 297 -2.88 21.96 -14.38
N ILE A 298 -3.98 21.25 -14.58
CA ILE A 298 -4.75 21.33 -15.83
C ILE A 298 -5.27 22.76 -16.04
N GLU A 299 -5.94 23.33 -15.04
CA GLU A 299 -6.48 24.69 -15.11
C GLU A 299 -5.38 25.73 -15.36
N TRP A 300 -4.24 25.59 -14.69
CA TRP A 300 -3.09 26.46 -14.93
C TRP A 300 -2.56 26.36 -16.37
N ALA A 301 -2.34 25.14 -16.86
CA ALA A 301 -1.76 24.92 -18.17
C ALA A 301 -2.68 25.41 -19.30
N VAL A 302 -3.99 25.15 -19.18
CA VAL A 302 -5.01 25.65 -20.12
C VAL A 302 -5.08 27.17 -20.10
N ASN A 303 -5.05 27.80 -18.92
CA ASN A 303 -5.04 29.27 -18.80
C ASN A 303 -3.76 29.90 -19.40
N ALA A 304 -2.65 29.17 -19.39
CA ALA A 304 -1.40 29.56 -20.04
C ALA A 304 -1.36 29.19 -21.54
N THR A 305 -2.46 28.68 -22.10
CA THR A 305 -2.60 28.26 -23.51
C THR A 305 -1.62 27.17 -23.95
N PHE A 306 -1.17 26.34 -23.02
CA PHE A 306 -0.33 25.18 -23.32
C PHE A 306 -1.19 23.99 -23.77
N GLY A 307 -0.60 23.09 -24.57
CA GLY A 307 -1.19 21.78 -24.80
C GLY A 307 -1.16 20.98 -23.51
N VAL A 308 -2.22 20.21 -23.23
CA VAL A 308 -2.29 19.34 -22.05
C VAL A 308 -2.65 17.92 -22.48
N ILE A 309 -1.93 16.94 -21.94
CA ILE A 309 -2.32 15.53 -21.92
C ILE A 309 -2.45 15.13 -20.44
N ASP A 310 -3.63 14.65 -20.07
CA ASP A 310 -3.98 14.21 -18.72
C ASP A 310 -4.19 12.70 -18.71
N VAL A 311 -3.45 11.99 -17.86
CA VAL A 311 -3.36 10.53 -17.80
C VAL A 311 -3.73 10.04 -16.41
N ASN A 312 -4.84 9.31 -16.30
CA ASN A 312 -5.26 8.65 -15.06
C ASN A 312 -4.68 7.24 -14.95
N VAL A 313 -4.04 6.95 -13.82
CA VAL A 313 -3.47 5.66 -13.46
C VAL A 313 -4.37 4.97 -12.44
N PRO A 314 -5.18 3.98 -12.85
CA PRO A 314 -6.06 3.26 -11.94
C PRO A 314 -5.27 2.27 -11.09
N LYS A 315 -5.62 2.16 -9.80
CA LYS A 315 -5.03 1.16 -8.88
C LYS A 315 -5.67 -0.23 -9.06
N TYR A 316 -6.92 -0.27 -9.46
CA TYR A 316 -7.71 -1.50 -9.65
C TYR A 316 -8.38 -1.46 -11.01
N VAL A 317 -8.55 -2.62 -11.65
CA VAL A 317 -9.26 -2.74 -12.93
C VAL A 317 -10.63 -3.36 -12.67
N THR A 318 -11.67 -2.75 -13.23
CA THR A 318 -13.02 -3.30 -13.26
C THR A 318 -13.10 -4.39 -14.34
N PRO A 319 -13.42 -5.65 -14.00
CA PRO A 319 -13.59 -6.70 -15.02
C PRO A 319 -14.78 -6.39 -15.94
N ASP A 320 -14.73 -6.88 -17.18
CA ASP A 320 -15.85 -6.78 -18.13
C ASP A 320 -16.91 -7.85 -17.78
N ASP A 321 -18.16 -7.44 -17.64
CA ASP A 321 -19.25 -8.14 -16.91
C ASP A 321 -19.83 -9.41 -17.59
N GLU A 322 -19.01 -10.40 -17.96
CA GLU A 322 -19.54 -11.73 -18.38
C GLU A 322 -19.27 -12.88 -17.40
N ASP A 323 -18.37 -12.76 -16.40
CA ASP A 323 -18.19 -13.84 -15.41
C ASP A 323 -17.74 -13.33 -14.02
N ASP A 324 -18.72 -13.00 -13.19
CA ASP A 324 -18.61 -12.25 -11.93
C ASP A 324 -18.17 -13.14 -10.74
N SER A 325 -17.17 -14.01 -10.94
CA SER A 325 -16.75 -14.96 -9.89
C SER A 325 -15.26 -15.09 -9.62
N GLN A 326 -14.38 -14.35 -10.30
CA GLN A 326 -12.97 -14.28 -9.94
C GLN A 326 -12.50 -12.84 -9.80
N GLY A 327 -12.24 -12.44 -8.56
CA GLY A 327 -11.51 -11.21 -8.28
C GLY A 327 -10.15 -11.29 -8.97
N VAL A 328 -10.02 -10.57 -10.08
CA VAL A 328 -8.76 -10.47 -10.82
C VAL A 328 -7.73 -9.85 -9.88
N GLY A 329 -6.68 -10.61 -9.58
CA GLY A 329 -5.60 -10.17 -8.70
C GLY A 329 -4.92 -8.90 -9.21
N ASN A 330 -4.42 -8.11 -8.26
CA ASN A 330 -3.70 -6.84 -8.48
C ASN A 330 -2.46 -6.94 -9.41
N SER A 331 -2.08 -8.13 -9.87
CA SER A 331 -0.84 -8.37 -10.61
C SER A 331 -0.86 -7.86 -12.06
N GLY A 332 -2.03 -7.73 -12.70
CA GLY A 332 -2.13 -7.31 -14.11
C GLY A 332 -2.04 -5.80 -14.36
N VAL A 333 -2.37 -4.98 -13.36
CA VAL A 333 -2.48 -3.52 -13.51
C VAL A 333 -1.11 -2.85 -13.70
N ASN A 334 -0.08 -3.38 -13.04
CA ASN A 334 1.25 -2.75 -13.02
C ASN A 334 1.95 -2.85 -14.38
N ASP A 335 1.87 -3.97 -15.10
CA ASP A 335 2.62 -4.15 -16.35
C ASP A 335 2.03 -3.32 -17.51
N ASP A 336 0.72 -3.22 -17.61
CA ASP A 336 0.07 -2.40 -18.64
C ASP A 336 0.20 -0.90 -18.37
N THR A 337 0.13 -0.48 -17.10
CA THR A 337 0.33 0.93 -16.75
C THR A 337 1.78 1.34 -17.04
N ASN A 338 2.75 0.48 -16.71
CA ASN A 338 4.18 0.74 -16.97
C ASN A 338 4.49 0.95 -18.46
N THR A 339 3.69 0.39 -19.36
CA THR A 339 3.85 0.57 -20.82
C THR A 339 2.99 1.70 -21.39
N LEU A 340 1.97 2.17 -20.69
CA LEU A 340 1.07 3.24 -21.14
C LEU A 340 1.85 4.51 -21.52
N MET A 341 2.74 4.98 -20.65
CA MET A 341 3.52 6.19 -20.97
C MET A 341 4.46 6.01 -22.15
N LEU A 342 4.98 4.80 -22.37
CA LEU A 342 5.78 4.49 -23.56
C LEU A 342 4.93 4.56 -24.83
N GLN A 343 3.71 4.00 -24.79
CA GLN A 343 2.77 4.06 -25.91
C GLN A 343 2.32 5.50 -26.20
N LEU A 344 2.05 6.30 -25.16
CA LEU A 344 1.69 7.70 -25.32
C LEU A 344 2.85 8.52 -25.89
N TRP A 345 4.07 8.22 -25.46
CA TRP A 345 5.26 8.84 -26.04
C TRP A 345 5.37 8.55 -27.53
N ASP A 346 5.40 7.28 -27.90
CA ASP A 346 5.67 6.83 -29.26
C ASP A 346 4.57 7.22 -30.25
N ASN A 347 3.31 7.30 -29.81
CA ASN A 347 2.16 7.53 -30.70
C ASN A 347 1.61 8.97 -30.70
N TYR A 348 1.89 9.77 -29.66
CA TYR A 348 1.27 11.09 -29.50
C TYR A 348 2.26 12.18 -29.14
N ILE A 349 3.08 11.98 -28.10
CA ILE A 349 3.92 13.05 -27.56
C ILE A 349 5.11 13.32 -28.48
N ASP A 350 5.82 12.29 -28.92
CA ASP A 350 7.01 12.46 -29.77
C ASP A 350 6.66 13.01 -31.16
N LEU A 351 5.45 12.70 -31.63
CA LEU A 351 4.92 13.20 -32.91
C LEU A 351 4.37 14.63 -32.86
N SER A 352 4.29 15.24 -31.67
CA SER A 352 3.84 16.63 -31.53
C SER A 352 4.92 17.64 -31.94
N ASP A 353 4.50 18.87 -32.22
CA ASP A 353 5.38 20.01 -32.54
C ASP A 353 6.02 20.64 -31.27
N ALA A 354 5.72 20.13 -30.07
CA ALA A 354 6.11 20.76 -28.81
C ALA A 354 7.63 20.71 -28.54
N ASP A 355 8.32 21.85 -28.58
CA ASP A 355 9.74 21.92 -28.24
C ASP A 355 10.00 21.85 -26.73
N LYS A 356 9.00 22.20 -25.92
CA LYS A 356 9.09 22.20 -24.45
C LYS A 356 8.04 21.28 -23.83
N ILE A 357 8.50 20.18 -23.24
CA ILE A 357 7.66 19.19 -22.59
C ILE A 357 7.89 19.22 -21.07
N VAL A 358 6.81 19.25 -20.30
CA VAL A 358 6.84 19.15 -18.83
C VAL A 358 6.07 17.92 -18.40
N PHE A 359 6.71 17.06 -17.60
CA PHE A 359 6.03 15.94 -16.95
C PHE A 359 5.69 16.28 -15.51
N ILE A 360 4.46 15.96 -15.10
CA ILE A 360 4.00 16.05 -13.71
C ILE A 360 3.47 14.69 -13.30
N GLY A 361 4.18 14.00 -12.39
CA GLY A 361 3.79 12.71 -11.84
C GLY A 361 3.22 12.85 -10.43
N ILE A 362 1.98 12.46 -10.21
CA ILE A 362 1.33 12.44 -8.89
C ILE A 362 1.11 10.98 -8.49
N GLY A 363 1.65 10.54 -7.35
CA GLY A 363 1.52 9.16 -6.89
C GLY A 363 2.24 8.16 -7.80
N GLU A 364 1.60 7.05 -8.19
CA GLU A 364 2.14 6.05 -9.12
C GLU A 364 2.49 6.64 -10.50
N GLY A 365 1.88 7.78 -10.87
CA GLY A 365 2.29 8.56 -12.04
C GLY A 365 3.79 8.91 -12.07
N TYR A 366 4.42 9.10 -10.90
CA TYR A 366 5.87 9.29 -10.75
C TYR A 366 6.69 8.16 -11.40
N ARG A 367 6.32 6.91 -11.12
CA ARG A 367 7.06 5.74 -11.61
C ARG A 367 6.92 5.59 -13.12
N ASN A 368 5.74 5.88 -13.64
CA ASN A 368 5.44 5.86 -15.07
C ASN A 368 6.30 6.87 -15.84
N VAL A 369 6.41 8.11 -15.32
CA VAL A 369 7.28 9.15 -15.90
C VAL A 369 8.75 8.73 -15.85
N LEU A 370 9.21 8.19 -14.72
CA LEU A 370 10.60 7.73 -14.59
C LEU A 370 10.94 6.57 -15.53
N ASN A 371 10.00 5.64 -15.72
CA ASN A 371 10.16 4.52 -16.64
C ASN A 371 10.32 5.02 -18.08
N LEU A 372 9.48 5.98 -18.48
CA LEU A 372 9.58 6.63 -19.79
C LEU A 372 10.95 7.29 -20.00
N ILE A 373 11.39 8.13 -19.07
CA ILE A 373 12.69 8.82 -19.14
C ILE A 373 13.85 7.83 -19.21
N SER A 374 13.73 6.69 -18.53
CA SER A 374 14.77 5.64 -18.51
C SER A 374 14.85 4.87 -19.84
N LEU A 375 13.76 4.82 -20.62
CA LEU A 375 13.61 3.96 -21.80
C LEU A 375 13.46 4.71 -23.13
N ARG A 376 13.26 6.03 -23.12
CA ARG A 376 13.11 6.86 -24.33
C ARG A 376 14.06 8.05 -24.31
N ASP A 377 14.57 8.40 -25.49
CA ASP A 377 15.39 9.60 -25.68
C ASP A 377 14.50 10.85 -25.74
N CYS A 378 14.09 11.31 -24.55
CA CYS A 378 13.19 12.45 -24.39
C CYS A 378 13.90 13.69 -23.84
N VAL A 379 15.17 13.57 -23.43
CA VAL A 379 15.91 14.59 -22.65
C VAL A 379 16.11 15.92 -23.38
N ASN A 380 16.02 15.90 -24.72
CA ASN A 380 16.19 17.08 -25.57
C ASN A 380 14.96 18.01 -25.57
N ARG A 381 13.76 17.46 -25.38
CA ARG A 381 12.49 18.20 -25.39
C ARG A 381 11.89 18.37 -23.99
N VAL A 382 12.23 17.47 -23.07
CA VAL A 382 11.75 17.54 -21.69
C VAL A 382 12.53 18.59 -20.90
N VAL A 383 11.86 19.66 -20.47
CA VAL A 383 12.49 20.78 -19.74
C VAL A 383 12.30 20.70 -18.23
N ALA A 384 11.28 19.97 -17.75
CA ALA A 384 11.01 19.81 -16.33
C ALA A 384 10.28 18.50 -16.02
N CYS A 385 10.57 17.92 -14.85
CA CYS A 385 9.88 16.76 -14.29
C CYS A 385 9.50 17.05 -12.83
N ILE A 386 8.21 17.18 -12.55
CA ILE A 386 7.70 17.35 -11.19
C ILE A 386 7.15 16.01 -10.72
N SER A 387 7.41 15.66 -9.46
CA SER A 387 6.90 14.43 -8.86
C SER A 387 6.41 14.70 -7.45
N PHE A 388 5.23 14.17 -7.12
CA PHE A 388 4.65 14.21 -5.78
C PHE A 388 4.56 12.77 -5.29
N ILE A 389 5.39 12.44 -4.30
CA ILE A 389 5.46 11.11 -3.72
C ILE A 389 5.03 11.22 -2.25
N SER A 390 3.97 10.53 -1.86
CA SER A 390 3.58 10.44 -0.45
C SER A 390 4.50 9.43 0.25
N ARG A 391 4.01 8.23 0.56
CA ARG A 391 4.80 7.16 1.21
C ARG A 391 5.55 6.26 0.23
N MET A 392 5.55 6.61 -1.05
CA MET A 392 6.13 5.79 -2.10
C MET A 392 7.66 5.80 -2.04
N PRO A 393 8.32 4.64 -2.20
CA PRO A 393 9.78 4.58 -2.20
C PRO A 393 10.37 5.33 -3.40
N LEU A 394 11.53 5.93 -3.20
CA LEU A 394 12.26 6.56 -4.30
C LEU A 394 12.73 5.56 -5.33
N CYS A 395 12.34 5.81 -6.58
CA CYS A 395 12.92 5.15 -7.74
C CYS A 395 14.07 5.96 -8.33
N ALA A 396 15.09 5.26 -8.81
CA ALA A 396 16.20 5.87 -9.53
C ALA A 396 15.90 5.91 -11.03
N VAL A 397 16.21 7.01 -11.71
CA VAL A 397 16.31 7.01 -13.17
C VAL A 397 17.55 6.19 -13.58
N ASN A 398 17.38 5.26 -14.53
CA ASN A 398 18.50 4.48 -15.06
C ASN A 398 18.33 4.31 -16.58
N ALA A 399 19.14 5.03 -17.36
CA ALA A 399 19.22 4.83 -18.80
C ALA A 399 20.44 3.97 -19.13
N THR A 400 20.25 2.89 -19.88
CA THR A 400 21.35 2.00 -20.31
C THR A 400 22.31 2.67 -21.28
N ARG A 401 21.86 3.72 -21.99
CA ARG A 401 22.61 4.38 -23.06
C ARG A 401 23.13 5.79 -22.71
N ASP A 402 22.71 6.35 -21.58
CA ASP A 402 23.13 7.69 -21.14
C ASP A 402 23.65 7.66 -19.70
N GLU A 403 24.97 7.69 -19.55
CA GLU A 403 25.64 7.75 -18.26
C GLU A 403 25.39 9.08 -17.50
N ASN A 404 25.00 10.13 -18.21
CA ASN A 404 24.73 11.46 -17.66
C ASN A 404 23.26 11.67 -17.27
N ILE A 405 22.39 10.69 -17.50
CA ILE A 405 20.95 10.81 -17.22
C ILE A 405 20.66 11.23 -15.77
N GLY A 406 21.45 10.75 -14.82
CA GLY A 406 21.30 11.12 -13.41
C GLY A 406 21.61 12.59 -13.15
N TYR A 407 22.61 13.15 -13.82
CA TYR A 407 22.93 14.58 -13.73
C TYR A 407 21.85 15.44 -14.41
N TRP A 408 21.40 15.02 -15.60
CA TRP A 408 20.29 15.67 -16.29
C TRP A 408 19.03 15.68 -15.41
N TYR A 409 18.65 14.53 -14.87
CA TYR A 409 17.45 14.40 -14.05
C TYR A 409 17.53 15.29 -12.82
N HIS A 410 18.64 15.25 -12.07
CA HIS A 410 18.87 16.15 -10.93
C HIS A 410 18.69 17.64 -11.28
N LYS A 411 19.10 18.08 -12.48
CA LYS A 411 18.95 19.47 -12.92
C LYS A 411 17.53 19.82 -13.36
N HIS A 412 16.76 18.86 -13.87
CA HIS A 412 15.44 19.08 -14.47
C HIS A 412 14.28 18.58 -13.61
N SER A 413 14.53 17.94 -12.47
CA SER A 413 13.47 17.38 -11.62
C SER A 413 13.32 18.02 -10.25
N ARG A 414 12.10 17.95 -9.74
CA ARG A 414 11.73 18.19 -8.35
C ARG A 414 10.82 17.08 -7.85
N VAL A 415 11.19 16.48 -6.73
CA VAL A 415 10.45 15.40 -6.07
C VAL A 415 10.01 15.90 -4.70
N TYR A 416 8.71 16.13 -4.54
CA TYR A 416 8.11 16.57 -3.28
C TYR A 416 7.66 15.37 -2.48
N ALA A 417 8.09 15.31 -1.21
CA ALA A 417 7.78 14.21 -0.29
C ALA A 417 7.46 14.73 1.13
N PRO A 418 6.73 13.97 1.96
CA PRO A 418 6.52 14.33 3.36
C PRO A 418 7.84 14.52 4.10
N MET A 419 7.91 15.43 5.08
CA MET A 419 9.13 15.61 5.91
C MET A 419 9.53 14.33 6.67
N THR A 420 8.56 13.45 6.91
CA THR A 420 8.71 12.15 7.56
C THR A 420 9.29 11.08 6.63
N HIS A 421 9.42 11.35 5.33
CA HIS A 421 9.85 10.37 4.33
C HIS A 421 11.32 9.94 4.52
N ASP A 422 11.57 8.62 4.51
CA ASP A 422 12.88 8.00 4.76
C ASP A 422 14.03 8.60 3.93
N ALA A 423 13.73 9.01 2.70
CA ALA A 423 14.71 9.62 1.81
C ALA A 423 15.32 10.92 2.35
N LEU A 424 14.55 11.73 3.10
CA LEU A 424 15.04 12.99 3.65
C LEU A 424 15.95 12.76 4.86
N GLN A 425 15.90 11.57 5.47
CA GLN A 425 16.80 11.16 6.55
C GLN A 425 18.12 10.60 6.03
N ALA A 426 18.24 10.33 4.72
CA ALA A 426 19.45 9.79 4.13
C ALA A 426 20.59 10.82 4.12
N ARG A 427 21.77 10.43 4.64
CA ARG A 427 22.96 11.30 4.73
C ARG A 427 23.41 11.87 3.37
N LYS A 428 23.20 11.14 2.27
CA LYS A 428 23.56 11.57 0.91
C LYS A 428 22.75 10.83 -0.13
N LEU A 429 21.98 11.56 -0.94
CA LEU A 429 21.23 11.03 -2.07
C LEU A 429 22.05 11.08 -3.36
N LYS A 430 21.91 10.07 -4.22
CA LYS A 430 22.52 10.04 -5.56
C LYS A 430 21.72 10.94 -6.51
N LEU A 431 22.39 11.56 -7.47
CA LEU A 431 21.77 12.48 -8.46
C LEU A 431 20.59 11.85 -9.22
N LYS A 432 20.66 10.53 -9.44
CA LYS A 432 19.61 9.75 -10.12
C LYS A 432 18.24 9.71 -9.42
N TYR A 433 18.12 10.24 -8.22
CA TYR A 433 16.84 10.39 -7.51
C TYR A 433 16.20 11.77 -7.69
N GLY A 434 16.86 12.69 -8.40
CA GLY A 434 16.38 14.06 -8.53
C GLY A 434 16.67 14.91 -7.30
N VAL A 435 16.11 16.12 -7.28
CA VAL A 435 16.16 17.02 -6.11
C VAL A 435 14.91 16.82 -5.28
N ILE A 436 15.09 16.42 -4.02
CA ILE A 436 13.98 16.11 -3.12
C ILE A 436 13.74 17.28 -2.18
N GLU A 437 12.47 17.65 -2.01
CA GLU A 437 12.04 18.72 -1.12
C GLU A 437 10.97 18.21 -0.14
N GLY A 438 11.19 18.47 1.15
CA GLY A 438 10.26 18.09 2.21
C GLY A 438 9.08 19.07 2.34
N ILE A 439 7.88 18.51 2.46
CA ILE A 439 6.61 19.21 2.64
C ILE A 439 5.98 18.74 3.96
N PRO A 440 5.41 19.63 4.80
CA PRO A 440 4.86 19.26 6.10
C PRO A 440 3.45 18.66 5.99
N GLU A 441 3.20 17.83 4.98
CA GLU A 441 1.93 17.14 4.73
C GLU A 441 2.25 15.68 4.37
N ASP A 442 1.46 14.74 4.88
CA ASP A 442 1.69 13.30 4.71
C ASP A 442 0.82 12.69 3.58
N ASP A 443 -0.42 13.16 3.40
CA ASP A 443 -1.33 12.70 2.35
C ASP A 443 -1.01 13.34 1.00
N LEU A 444 -1.31 12.62 -0.09
CA LEU A 444 -0.86 12.97 -1.43
C LEU A 444 -1.51 14.28 -1.93
N ASP A 445 -2.82 14.44 -1.76
CA ASP A 445 -3.53 15.65 -2.22
C ASP A 445 -3.12 16.91 -1.46
N SER A 446 -3.00 16.85 -0.13
CA SER A 446 -2.54 18.00 0.67
C SER A 446 -1.08 18.32 0.36
N LEU A 447 -0.24 17.30 0.12
CA LEU A 447 1.14 17.49 -0.32
C LEU A 447 1.21 18.21 -1.67
N VAL A 448 0.38 17.83 -2.65
CA VAL A 448 0.29 18.52 -3.95
C VAL A 448 -0.12 19.97 -3.74
N GLN A 449 -1.17 20.23 -2.97
CA GLN A 449 -1.66 21.59 -2.71
C GLN A 449 -0.60 22.48 -2.05
N ALA A 450 0.08 21.97 -1.03
CA ALA A 450 1.12 22.71 -0.31
C ALA A 450 2.37 22.96 -1.17
N ALA A 451 2.75 22.00 -2.02
CA ALA A 451 3.91 22.11 -2.89
C ALA A 451 3.65 22.85 -4.21
N TYR A 452 2.38 23.02 -4.61
CA TYR A 452 1.97 23.60 -5.88
C TYR A 452 2.68 24.92 -6.22
N PRO A 453 2.78 25.93 -5.33
CA PRO A 453 3.46 27.19 -5.67
C PRO A 453 4.95 27.01 -6.00
N ARG A 454 5.63 26.07 -5.33
CA ARG A 454 7.05 25.78 -5.57
C ARG A 454 7.26 25.03 -6.88
N ALA A 455 6.39 24.05 -7.14
CA ALA A 455 6.39 23.30 -8.40
C ALA A 455 6.20 24.26 -9.59
N LEU A 456 5.23 25.16 -9.50
CA LEU A 456 4.92 26.13 -10.54
C LEU A 456 6.06 27.10 -10.81
N ALA A 457 6.69 27.60 -9.75
CA ALA A 457 7.86 28.47 -9.87
C ALA A 457 9.02 27.77 -10.60
N PHE A 458 9.26 26.49 -10.29
CA PHE A 458 10.27 25.70 -10.97
C PHE A 458 9.93 25.50 -12.45
N ILE A 459 8.71 25.04 -12.77
CA ILE A 459 8.26 24.82 -14.15
C ILE A 459 8.40 26.11 -14.98
N THR A 460 7.90 27.23 -14.45
CA THR A 460 7.94 28.53 -15.14
C THR A 460 9.38 28.96 -15.43
N SER A 461 10.30 28.74 -14.46
CA SER A 461 11.73 29.06 -14.66
C SER A 461 12.42 28.22 -15.74
N LYS A 462 11.89 27.03 -16.03
CA LYS A 462 12.37 26.12 -17.08
C LYS A 462 11.79 26.47 -18.43
N LEU A 463 10.52 26.84 -18.48
CA LEU A 463 9.86 27.30 -19.71
C LEU A 463 10.39 28.64 -20.21
N SER A 464 10.88 29.51 -19.32
CA SER A 464 11.47 30.80 -19.69
C SER A 464 12.89 30.72 -20.29
N ARG A 465 13.54 29.55 -20.20
CA ARG A 465 14.86 29.29 -20.81
C ARG A 465 14.68 28.67 -22.18
#